data_AF-A0A948PX18-F1
#
_entry.id   AF-A0A948PX18-F1
#
_cell.length_a   1.000
_cell.length_b   1.000
_cell.length_c   1.000
_cell.angle_alpha   90.00
_cell.angle_beta   90.00
_cell.angle_gamma   90.00
#
_symmetry.space_group_name_H-M   'P 1'
#
loop_
_entity.id
_entity.type
_entity.pdbx_description
1 polymer ?
#
loop_
_entity_poly.entity_id
_entity_poly.type
_entity_poly.pdbx_seq_one_letter_code
_entity_poly.pdbx_strand_id
1 'polypeptide(L)'
;MTNDEKQPFLSHLEELRRRLIACAIAIGVGFFICYFFSERLFQVLIGPLKANMGEGERLIFTNLPEMFFTYIKTAFVAALLLAAPLIFYQIWMFVAPGLYQKEKKYVIPFVIFSSLLFVGGALFGYFIVFPFGFKFFLSFADEYVQALPSVKQYFSLSIKLLFAFGIVFELPVVVFFLAKVGLV
;
A
#
# COMPACT_ATOMS: atom_id res chain seq x y z
N MET A 1 31.81 -34.22 -7.32
CA MET A 1 30.53 -33.68 -6.80
C MET A 1 30.55 -32.20 -7.07
N THR A 2 29.89 -31.82 -8.15
CA THR A 2 30.13 -30.63 -8.98
C THR A 2 29.54 -29.36 -8.37
N ASN A 3 30.28 -28.26 -8.54
CA ASN A 3 30.05 -26.94 -7.94
C ASN A 3 28.96 -26.12 -8.67
N ASP A 4 28.10 -26.78 -9.47
CA ASP A 4 27.15 -26.14 -10.39
C ASP A 4 25.81 -25.75 -9.74
N GLU A 5 25.41 -26.37 -8.62
CA GLU A 5 24.14 -26.04 -7.95
C GLU A 5 24.21 -24.80 -7.04
N LYS A 6 25.40 -24.34 -6.62
CA LYS A 6 25.53 -23.14 -5.77
C LYS A 6 25.43 -21.82 -6.56
N GLN A 7 25.74 -21.85 -7.85
CA GLN A 7 25.67 -20.68 -8.74
C GLN A 7 24.23 -20.17 -8.98
N PRO A 8 23.20 -21.01 -9.22
CA PRO A 8 21.84 -20.51 -9.48
C PRO A 8 21.20 -19.81 -8.26
N PHE A 9 21.34 -20.35 -7.05
CA PHE A 9 20.77 -19.71 -5.85
C PHE A 9 21.44 -18.38 -5.49
N LEU A 10 22.78 -18.32 -5.58
CA LEU A 10 23.50 -17.07 -5.32
C LEU A 10 23.16 -16.00 -6.36
N SER A 11 23.03 -16.38 -7.64
CA SER A 11 22.62 -15.45 -8.70
C SER A 11 21.19 -14.92 -8.51
N HIS A 12 20.26 -15.76 -8.04
CA HIS A 12 18.88 -15.33 -7.78
C HIS A 12 18.78 -14.41 -6.55
N LEU A 13 19.58 -14.65 -5.50
CA LEU A 13 19.69 -13.73 -4.36
C LEU A 13 20.31 -12.38 -4.75
N GLU A 14 21.29 -12.38 -5.64
CA GLU A 14 21.89 -11.15 -6.17
C GLU A 14 20.88 -10.33 -6.99
N GLU A 15 20.05 -11.01 -7.79
CA GLU A 15 18.95 -10.41 -8.51
C GLU A 15 17.91 -9.79 -7.56
N LEU A 16 17.50 -10.53 -6.53
CA LEU A 16 16.57 -10.04 -5.50
C LEU A 16 17.12 -8.78 -4.83
N ARG A 17 18.40 -8.79 -4.43
CA ARG A 17 19.06 -7.65 -3.80
C ARG A 17 19.04 -6.42 -4.70
N ARG A 18 19.42 -6.57 -5.97
CA ARG A 18 19.44 -5.46 -6.94
C ARG A 18 18.05 -4.84 -7.12
N ARG A 19 17.01 -5.66 -7.19
CA ARG A 19 15.62 -5.23 -7.32
C ARG A 19 15.11 -4.54 -6.06
N LEU A 20 15.44 -5.07 -4.89
CA LEU A 20 15.07 -4.50 -3.60
C LEU A 20 15.72 -3.12 -3.41
N ILE A 21 16.98 -2.95 -3.81
CA ILE A 21 17.66 -1.65 -3.82
C ILE A 21 16.95 -0.67 -4.77
N ALA A 22 16.56 -1.11 -5.96
CA ALA A 22 15.82 -0.27 -6.90
C ALA A 22 14.46 0.19 -6.33
N CYS A 23 13.72 -0.71 -5.66
CA CYS A 23 12.49 -0.37 -4.95
C CYS A 23 12.75 0.62 -3.81
N ALA A 24 13.80 0.40 -3.01
CA ALA A 24 14.16 1.28 -1.91
C ALA A 24 14.53 2.70 -2.39
N ILE A 25 15.25 2.82 -3.51
CA ILE A 25 15.56 4.10 -4.14
C ILE A 25 14.27 4.78 -4.63
N ALA A 26 13.39 4.05 -5.32
CA ALA A 26 12.12 4.59 -5.81
C ALA A 26 11.24 5.10 -4.65
N ILE A 27 11.13 4.34 -3.56
CA ILE A 27 10.40 4.74 -2.35
C ILE A 27 11.08 5.94 -1.69
N GLY A 28 12.42 5.96 -1.61
CA GLY A 28 13.17 7.07 -1.03
C GLY A 28 12.95 8.38 -1.78
N VAL A 29 13.08 8.36 -3.11
CA VAL A 29 12.80 9.53 -3.96
C VAL A 29 11.32 9.95 -3.83
N GLY A 30 10.39 9.00 -3.89
CA GLY A 30 8.97 9.27 -3.67
C GLY A 30 8.68 9.87 -2.30
N PHE A 31 9.38 9.42 -1.26
CA PHE A 31 9.23 9.92 0.11
C PHE A 31 9.62 11.39 0.21
N PHE A 32 10.76 11.78 -0.35
CA PHE A 32 11.15 13.20 -0.33
C PHE A 32 10.14 14.06 -1.07
N ILE A 33 9.62 13.61 -2.22
CA ILE A 33 8.57 14.32 -2.96
C ILE A 33 7.29 14.44 -2.13
N CYS A 34 6.79 13.32 -1.59
CA CYS A 34 5.56 13.28 -0.79
C CYS A 34 5.70 14.02 0.55
N TYR A 35 6.91 14.12 1.11
CA TYR A 35 7.15 14.82 2.37
C TYR A 35 6.83 16.31 2.27
N PHE A 36 7.18 16.95 1.14
CA PHE A 36 6.80 18.35 0.87
C PHE A 36 5.28 18.58 0.85
N PHE A 37 4.50 17.54 0.52
CA PHE A 37 3.03 17.60 0.46
C PHE A 37 2.36 16.85 1.62
N SER A 38 3.10 16.50 2.68
CA SER A 38 2.62 15.62 3.75
C SER A 38 1.39 16.15 4.47
N GLU A 39 1.29 17.46 4.70
CA GLU A 39 0.11 18.10 5.29
C GLU A 39 -1.13 17.92 4.41
N ARG A 40 -0.99 18.13 3.10
CA ARG A 40 -2.10 18.00 2.14
C ARG A 40 -2.53 16.55 1.98
N LEU A 41 -1.57 15.62 1.95
CA LEU A 41 -1.85 14.18 1.93
C LEU A 41 -2.57 13.74 3.20
N PHE A 42 -2.19 14.27 4.37
CA PHE A 42 -2.87 13.98 5.62
C PHE A 42 -4.30 14.55 5.63
N GLN A 43 -4.50 15.76 5.10
CA GLN A 43 -5.85 16.34 4.94
C GLN A 43 -6.75 15.49 4.03
N VAL A 44 -6.20 14.94 2.94
CA VAL A 44 -6.92 13.98 2.10
C VAL A 44 -7.24 12.75 2.93
N LEU A 45 -6.27 12.18 3.65
CA LEU A 45 -6.49 10.97 4.43
C LEU A 45 -7.65 11.14 5.42
N ILE A 46 -7.68 12.21 6.22
CA ILE A 46 -8.75 12.47 7.21
C ILE A 46 -10.12 12.88 6.61
N GLY A 47 -10.18 13.13 5.30
CA GLY A 47 -11.40 13.58 4.60
C GLY A 47 -12.66 12.75 4.89
N PRO A 48 -12.61 11.41 4.79
CA PRO A 48 -13.77 10.56 5.03
C PRO A 48 -14.21 10.57 6.49
N LEU A 49 -13.28 10.74 7.43
CA LEU A 49 -13.64 10.86 8.85
C LEU A 49 -14.36 12.18 9.10
N LYS A 50 -13.79 13.29 8.61
CA LYS A 50 -14.41 14.62 8.74
C LYS A 50 -15.82 14.68 8.15
N ALA A 51 -16.06 13.98 7.05
CA ALA A 51 -17.38 13.94 6.42
C ALA A 51 -18.43 13.14 7.21
N ASN A 52 -18.01 12.28 8.15
CA ASN A 52 -18.91 11.47 8.99
C ASN A 52 -18.99 11.97 10.44
N MET A 53 -18.17 12.95 10.83
CA MET A 53 -18.18 13.57 12.16
C MET A 53 -19.15 14.75 12.21
N GLY A 54 -19.70 15.02 13.40
CA GLY A 54 -20.60 16.15 13.63
C GLY A 54 -19.89 17.51 13.54
N GLU A 55 -20.64 18.57 13.24
CA GLU A 55 -20.08 19.94 13.23
C GLU A 55 -19.50 20.29 14.61
N GLY A 56 -18.18 20.49 14.68
CA GLY A 56 -17.47 20.85 15.90
C GLY A 56 -16.61 19.73 16.51
N GLU A 57 -16.79 18.48 16.09
CA GLU A 57 -15.92 17.38 16.54
C GLU A 57 -14.52 17.48 15.90
N ARG A 58 -13.48 17.27 16.69
CA ARG A 58 -12.08 17.42 16.26
C ARG A 58 -11.29 16.16 16.54
N LEU A 59 -10.36 15.84 15.64
CA LEU A 59 -9.31 14.87 15.91
C LEU A 59 -8.38 15.41 16.99
N ILE A 60 -8.14 14.60 18.02
CA ILE A 60 -7.20 14.92 19.09
C ILE A 60 -5.87 14.21 18.86
N PHE A 61 -4.77 14.84 19.25
CA PHE A 61 -3.50 14.16 19.43
C PHE A 61 -3.29 13.92 20.93
N THR A 62 -2.82 12.74 21.27
CA THR A 62 -2.56 12.31 22.64
C THR A 62 -1.13 12.59 23.08
N ASN A 63 -0.20 12.70 22.13
CA ASN A 63 1.21 12.97 22.40
C ASN A 63 1.70 14.20 21.63
N LEU A 64 2.64 14.94 22.22
CA LEU A 64 3.22 16.15 21.61
C LEU A 64 3.89 15.89 20.24
N PRO A 65 4.74 14.85 20.04
CA PRO A 65 5.36 14.58 18.74
C PRO A 65 4.43 13.82 17.76
N GLU A 66 3.18 13.55 18.11
CA GLU A 66 2.28 12.68 17.34
C GLU A 66 2.04 13.19 15.91
N MET A 67 1.81 14.48 15.76
CA MET A 67 1.57 15.10 14.45
C MET A 67 2.80 15.00 13.55
N PHE A 68 3.99 15.25 14.10
CA PHE A 68 5.26 15.13 13.37
C PHE A 68 5.47 13.72 12.81
N PHE A 69 5.32 12.69 13.64
CA PHE A 69 5.42 11.30 13.19
C PHE A 69 4.32 10.91 12.21
N THR A 70 3.12 11.48 12.35
CA THR A 70 2.01 11.22 11.44
C THR A 70 2.30 11.76 10.04
N TYR A 71 2.87 12.97 9.91
CA TYR A 71 3.26 13.51 8.61
C TYR A 71 4.36 12.70 7.92
N ILE A 72 5.40 12.31 8.67
CA ILE A 72 6.45 11.42 8.13
C ILE A 72 5.85 10.11 7.63
N LYS A 73 5.01 9.45 8.45
CA LYS A 73 4.39 8.19 8.05
C LYS A 73 3.43 8.37 6.87
N THR A 74 2.69 9.48 6.82
CA THR A 74 1.77 9.78 5.70
C THR A 74 2.54 9.92 4.41
N ALA A 75 3.64 10.68 4.43
CA ALA A 75 4.53 10.82 3.27
C ALA A 75 5.10 9.47 2.83
N PHE A 76 5.50 8.62 3.77
CA PHE A 76 6.02 7.29 3.47
C PHE A 76 4.98 6.37 2.82
N VAL A 77 3.74 6.37 3.33
CA VAL A 77 2.65 5.58 2.75
C VAL A 77 2.27 6.10 1.37
N ALA A 78 2.16 7.41 1.20
CA ALA A 78 1.90 8.00 -0.12
C ALA A 78 3.02 7.69 -1.12
N ALA A 79 4.27 7.72 -0.68
CA ALA A 79 5.42 7.34 -1.50
C ALA A 79 5.40 5.88 -1.90
N LEU A 80 4.97 4.97 -1.02
CA LEU A 80 4.76 3.57 -1.35
C LEU A 80 3.67 3.40 -2.42
N LEU A 81 2.55 4.12 -2.30
CA LEU A 81 1.50 4.09 -3.32
C LEU A 81 2.00 4.64 -4.67
N LEU A 82 2.77 5.74 -4.65
CA LEU A 82 3.36 6.34 -5.85
C LEU A 82 4.41 5.42 -6.51
N ALA A 83 5.22 4.74 -5.69
CA ALA A 83 6.22 3.79 -6.14
C ALA A 83 5.65 2.42 -6.53
N ALA A 84 4.36 2.15 -6.25
CA ALA A 84 3.72 0.86 -6.48
C ALA A 84 3.93 0.31 -7.90
N PRO A 85 3.79 1.09 -8.99
CA PRO A 85 4.02 0.57 -10.34
C PRO A 85 5.45 0.06 -10.57
N LEU A 86 6.44 0.77 -10.02
CA LEU A 86 7.83 0.35 -10.07
C LEU A 86 8.08 -0.88 -9.19
N ILE A 87 7.47 -0.94 -8.01
CA ILE A 87 7.57 -2.10 -7.11
C ILE A 87 7.01 -3.34 -7.81
N PHE A 88 5.80 -3.26 -8.39
CA PHE A 88 5.22 -4.38 -9.14
C PHE A 88 6.05 -4.77 -10.34
N TYR A 89 6.61 -3.80 -11.07
CA TYR A 89 7.54 -4.10 -12.16
C TYR A 89 8.74 -4.92 -11.71
N GLN A 90 9.35 -4.53 -10.58
CA GLN A 90 10.50 -5.25 -10.04
C GLN A 90 10.12 -6.65 -9.52
N ILE A 91 8.96 -6.79 -8.86
CA ILE A 91 8.43 -8.07 -8.39
C ILE A 91 8.16 -8.99 -9.58
N TRP A 92 7.41 -8.55 -10.58
CA TRP A 92 7.06 -9.39 -11.72
C TRP A 92 8.26 -9.78 -12.56
N MET A 93 9.22 -8.88 -12.72
CA MET A 93 10.44 -9.21 -13.45
C MET A 93 11.38 -10.12 -12.62
N PHE A 94 11.27 -10.17 -11.28
CA PHE A 94 11.94 -11.18 -10.46
C PHE A 94 11.33 -12.57 -10.63
N VAL A 95 10.02 -12.64 -10.86
CA VAL A 95 9.26 -13.87 -11.09
C VAL A 95 9.39 -14.36 -12.55
N ALA A 96 9.57 -13.44 -13.49
CA ALA A 96 9.73 -13.71 -14.92
C ALA A 96 10.82 -14.74 -15.34
N PRO A 97 11.95 -14.94 -14.64
CA PRO A 97 12.92 -15.98 -14.97
C PRO A 97 12.34 -17.40 -14.83
N GLY A 98 11.33 -17.58 -13.98
CA GLY A 98 10.59 -18.84 -13.84
C GLY A 98 9.54 -19.06 -14.95
N LEU A 99 9.33 -18.08 -15.83
CA LEU A 99 8.41 -18.17 -16.97
C LEU A 99 9.14 -18.60 -18.24
N TYR A 100 8.47 -19.39 -19.09
CA TYR A 100 8.99 -19.77 -20.40
C TYR A 100 9.32 -18.51 -21.24
N GLN A 101 10.39 -18.56 -22.04
CA GLN A 101 10.90 -17.40 -22.82
C GLN A 101 9.83 -16.70 -23.69
N LYS A 102 8.80 -17.43 -24.14
CA LYS A 102 7.65 -16.89 -24.91
C LYS A 102 6.66 -16.09 -24.08
N GLU A 103 6.75 -16.19 -22.75
CA GLU A 103 5.79 -15.67 -21.78
C GLU A 103 6.28 -14.40 -21.08
N LYS A 104 7.55 -14.04 -21.22
CA LYS A 104 8.12 -12.78 -20.71
C LYS A 104 7.39 -11.54 -21.22
N LYS A 105 6.76 -11.62 -22.40
CA LYS A 105 5.92 -10.53 -22.94
C LYS A 105 4.67 -10.23 -22.08
N TYR A 106 4.21 -11.19 -21.27
CA TYR A 106 3.06 -11.00 -20.40
C TYR A 106 3.38 -10.24 -19.11
N VAL A 107 4.66 -10.06 -18.77
CA VAL A 107 5.08 -9.30 -17.58
C VAL A 107 4.54 -7.87 -17.63
N ILE A 108 4.59 -7.22 -18.79
CA ILE A 108 4.12 -5.83 -18.95
C ILE A 108 2.62 -5.69 -18.65
N PRO A 109 1.70 -6.47 -19.28
CA PRO A 109 0.29 -6.39 -18.94
C PRO A 109 0.03 -6.76 -17.47
N PHE A 110 0.73 -7.75 -16.90
CA PHE A 110 0.60 -8.07 -15.48
C PHE A 110 0.94 -6.88 -14.57
N VAL A 111 2.03 -6.18 -14.85
CA VAL A 111 2.44 -5.00 -14.09
C VAL A 111 1.40 -3.87 -14.22
N ILE A 112 0.84 -3.66 -15.40
CA ILE A 112 -0.20 -2.64 -15.62
C ILE A 112 -1.46 -3.01 -14.85
N PHE A 113 -1.94 -4.25 -14.95
CA PHE A 113 -3.12 -4.71 -14.23
C PHE A 113 -2.91 -4.66 -12.72
N SER A 114 -1.80 -5.17 -12.18
CA SER A 114 -1.46 -5.01 -10.77
C SER A 114 -1.47 -3.54 -10.35
N SER A 115 -0.78 -2.67 -11.07
CA SER A 115 -0.75 -1.24 -10.72
C SER A 115 -2.16 -0.61 -10.67
N LEU A 116 -3.02 -0.96 -11.63
CA LEU A 116 -4.40 -0.48 -11.69
C LEU A 116 -5.26 -1.08 -10.58
N LEU A 117 -5.14 -2.37 -10.30
CA LEU A 117 -5.92 -3.05 -9.27
C LEU A 117 -5.50 -2.60 -7.86
N PHE A 118 -4.21 -2.43 -7.60
CA PHE A 118 -3.72 -1.89 -6.34
C PHE A 118 -4.24 -0.48 -6.07
N VAL A 119 -4.16 0.42 -7.06
CA VAL A 119 -4.72 1.77 -6.95
C VAL A 119 -6.24 1.69 -6.80
N GLY A 120 -6.90 0.83 -7.57
CA GLY A 120 -8.35 0.56 -7.45
C GLY A 120 -8.74 0.07 -6.05
N GLY A 121 -7.97 -0.83 -5.44
CA GLY A 121 -8.17 -1.34 -4.10
C GLY A 121 -7.94 -0.28 -3.02
N ALA A 122 -6.91 0.56 -3.18
CA ALA A 122 -6.68 1.70 -2.30
C ALA A 122 -7.82 2.72 -2.38
N LEU A 123 -8.29 3.04 -3.58
CA LEU A 123 -9.45 3.92 -3.80
C LEU A 123 -10.73 3.31 -3.25
N PHE A 124 -10.97 2.01 -3.45
CA PHE A 124 -12.09 1.28 -2.86
C PHE A 124 -12.07 1.35 -1.33
N GLY A 125 -10.90 1.11 -0.72
CA GLY A 125 -10.71 1.25 0.73
C GLY A 125 -11.06 2.64 1.23
N TYR A 126 -10.56 3.69 0.55
CA TYR A 126 -10.77 5.08 0.95
C TYR A 126 -12.19 5.61 0.71
N PHE A 127 -12.77 5.37 -0.47
CA PHE A 127 -14.05 5.96 -0.85
C PHE A 127 -15.26 5.15 -0.41
N ILE A 128 -15.12 3.84 -0.24
CA ILE A 128 -16.22 2.96 0.13
C ILE A 128 -16.01 2.49 1.55
N VAL A 129 -14.91 1.78 1.85
CA VAL A 129 -14.80 1.10 3.14
C VAL A 129 -14.68 2.07 4.31
N PHE A 130 -13.92 3.15 4.18
CA PHE A 130 -13.77 4.15 5.25
C PHE A 130 -15.10 4.80 5.67
N PRO A 131 -15.91 5.39 4.77
CA PRO A 131 -17.17 6.01 5.19
C PRO A 131 -18.14 5.00 5.81
N PHE A 132 -18.26 3.78 5.25
CA PHE A 132 -19.09 2.73 5.86
C PHE A 132 -18.57 2.32 7.25
N GLY A 133 -17.25 2.12 7.38
CA GLY A 133 -16.61 1.75 8.63
C GLY A 133 -16.74 2.82 9.71
N PHE A 134 -16.49 4.09 9.38
CA PHE A 134 -16.60 5.19 10.35
C PHE A 134 -18.04 5.46 10.75
N LYS A 135 -18.99 5.41 9.81
CA LYS A 135 -20.42 5.50 10.16
C LYS A 135 -20.82 4.38 11.14
N PHE A 136 -20.35 3.16 10.91
CA PHE A 136 -20.58 2.04 11.82
C PHE A 136 -19.92 2.27 13.19
N PHE A 137 -18.65 2.67 13.25
CA PHE A 137 -17.97 2.93 14.53
C PHE A 137 -18.58 4.09 15.32
N LEU A 138 -18.97 5.17 14.64
CA LEU A 138 -19.62 6.31 15.27
C LEU A 138 -21.05 6.00 15.72
N SER A 139 -21.72 5.01 15.13
CA SER A 139 -23.06 4.59 15.56
C SER A 139 -23.10 3.93 16.96
N PHE A 140 -21.94 3.59 17.53
CA PHE A 140 -21.84 3.13 18.92
C PHE A 140 -21.79 4.28 19.93
N ALA A 141 -21.61 5.53 19.48
CA ALA A 141 -21.74 6.68 20.36
C ALA A 141 -23.22 6.86 20.75
N ASP A 142 -23.44 7.17 22.03
CA ASP A 142 -24.77 7.40 22.60
C ASP A 142 -24.66 8.53 23.64
N GLU A 143 -25.75 8.89 24.29
CA GLU A 143 -25.82 10.02 25.24
C GLU A 143 -24.79 9.92 26.38
N TYR A 144 -24.40 8.71 26.77
CA TYR A 144 -23.42 8.44 27.82
C TYR A 144 -21.98 8.23 27.32
N VAL A 145 -21.78 8.01 26.01
CA VAL A 145 -20.48 7.61 25.43
C VAL A 145 -20.17 8.45 24.19
N GLN A 146 -19.19 9.35 24.32
CA GLN A 146 -18.72 10.20 23.23
C GLN A 146 -17.50 9.60 22.52
N ALA A 147 -17.51 9.62 21.19
CA ALA A 147 -16.37 9.20 20.39
C ALA A 147 -15.33 10.33 20.28
N LEU A 148 -14.13 10.11 20.79
CA LEU A 148 -12.99 11.03 20.68
C LEU A 148 -11.88 10.39 19.83
N PRO A 149 -11.95 10.48 18.50
CA PRO A 149 -10.96 9.83 17.64
C PRO A 149 -9.59 10.50 17.75
N SER A 150 -8.57 9.69 18.07
CA SER A 150 -7.18 10.15 18.07
C SER A 150 -6.52 10.03 16.70
N VAL A 151 -5.65 10.97 16.37
CA VAL A 151 -4.89 10.99 15.10
C VAL A 151 -4.13 9.69 14.89
N LYS A 152 -3.41 9.21 15.91
CA LYS A 152 -2.62 7.98 15.86
C LYS A 152 -3.47 6.75 15.57
N GLN A 153 -4.60 6.57 16.26
CA GLN A 153 -5.46 5.41 16.06
C GLN A 153 -6.10 5.45 14.68
N TYR A 154 -6.62 6.62 14.29
CA TYR A 154 -7.20 6.85 12.98
C TYR A 154 -6.20 6.51 11.86
N PHE A 155 -4.99 7.06 11.95
CA PHE A 155 -3.94 6.85 10.97
C PHE A 155 -3.52 5.38 10.87
N SER A 156 -3.33 4.72 12.02
CA SER A 156 -2.98 3.29 12.09
C SER A 156 -4.04 2.41 11.43
N LEU A 157 -5.32 2.66 11.73
CA LEU A 157 -6.44 1.93 11.14
C LEU A 157 -6.52 2.19 9.63
N SER A 158 -6.40 3.44 9.22
CA SER A 158 -6.48 3.85 7.81
C SER A 158 -5.39 3.17 6.97
N ILE A 159 -4.14 3.16 7.44
CA ILE A 159 -3.05 2.46 6.74
C ILE A 159 -3.33 0.97 6.62
N LYS A 160 -3.67 0.32 7.75
CA LYS A 160 -3.90 -1.12 7.77
C LYS A 160 -4.96 -1.52 6.75
N LEU A 161 -6.07 -0.77 6.70
CA LEU A 161 -7.13 -1.01 5.73
C LEU A 161 -6.68 -0.72 4.29
N LEU A 162 -6.03 0.42 4.02
CA LEU A 162 -5.55 0.74 2.67
C LEU A 162 -4.62 -0.33 2.10
N PHE A 163 -3.64 -0.79 2.89
CA PHE A 163 -2.75 -1.87 2.46
C PHE A 163 -3.47 -3.21 2.37
N ALA A 164 -4.38 -3.53 3.31
CA ALA A 164 -5.15 -4.76 3.24
C ALA A 164 -5.98 -4.83 1.95
N PHE A 165 -6.73 -3.78 1.61
CA PHE A 165 -7.51 -3.74 0.37
C PHE A 165 -6.63 -3.70 -0.87
N GLY A 166 -5.53 -2.93 -0.87
CA GLY A 166 -4.57 -2.92 -1.96
C GLY A 166 -4.02 -4.33 -2.25
N ILE A 167 -3.59 -5.07 -1.22
CA ILE A 167 -3.07 -6.43 -1.35
C ILE A 167 -4.18 -7.42 -1.75
N VAL A 168 -5.38 -7.32 -1.17
CA VAL A 168 -6.51 -8.19 -1.52
C VAL A 168 -6.89 -8.03 -3.00
N PHE A 169 -6.81 -6.82 -3.52
CA PHE A 169 -7.08 -6.54 -4.94
C PHE A 169 -5.99 -7.06 -5.87
N GLU A 170 -4.81 -7.42 -5.38
CA GLU A 170 -3.80 -8.13 -6.18
C GLU A 170 -4.08 -9.63 -6.29
N LEU A 171 -4.91 -10.21 -5.43
CA LEU A 171 -5.20 -11.64 -5.45
C LEU A 171 -5.71 -12.15 -6.82
N PRO A 172 -6.61 -11.46 -7.55
CA PRO A 172 -7.03 -11.89 -8.87
C PRO A 172 -5.86 -12.00 -9.87
N VAL A 173 -4.93 -11.05 -9.82
CA VAL A 173 -3.76 -11.02 -10.70
C VAL A 173 -2.80 -12.15 -10.36
N VAL A 174 -2.55 -12.37 -9.06
CA VAL A 174 -1.71 -13.47 -8.57
C VAL A 174 -2.32 -14.83 -8.91
N VAL A 175 -3.63 -15.02 -8.67
CA VAL A 175 -4.33 -16.28 -8.96
C VAL A 175 -4.34 -16.57 -10.46
N PHE A 176 -4.64 -15.58 -11.31
CA PHE A 176 -4.58 -15.75 -12.76
C PHE A 176 -3.18 -16.14 -13.24
N PHE A 177 -2.14 -15.52 -12.67
CA PHE A 177 -0.77 -15.90 -12.95
C PHE A 177 -0.47 -17.34 -12.55
N LEU A 178 -0.82 -17.76 -11.33
CA LEU A 178 -0.60 -19.12 -10.84
C LEU A 178 -1.34 -20.17 -11.69
N ALA A 179 -2.59 -19.90 -12.05
CA ALA A 179 -3.38 -20.77 -12.93
C ALA A 179 -2.72 -20.93 -14.30
N LYS A 180 -2.19 -19.84 -14.86
CA LYS A 180 -1.51 -19.85 -16.16
C LYS A 180 -0.18 -20.60 -16.15
N VAL A 181 0.51 -20.64 -15.01
CA VAL A 181 1.72 -21.47 -14.80
C VAL A 181 1.36 -22.93 -14.46
N GLY A 182 0.09 -23.23 -14.19
CA GLY A 182 -0.40 -24.58 -13.88
C GLY A 182 -0.18 -25.00 -12.42
N LEU A 183 -0.04 -24.04 -11.50
CA LEU A 183 0.13 -24.30 -10.06
C LEU A 183 -1.19 -24.41 -9.30
N VAL A 184 -2.30 -23.92 -9.88
CA VAL A 184 -3.68 -23.95 -9.33
C VAL A 184 -4.65 -24.27 -10.47
#